data_AF-A0A6A4IDL3-F1
#
_entry.id   AF-A0A6A4IDL3-F1
#
_cell.length_a   1.000
_cell.length_b   1.000
_cell.length_c   1.000
_cell.angle_alpha   90.00
_cell.angle_beta   90.00
_cell.angle_gamma   90.00
#
_symmetry.space_group_name_H-M   'P 1'
#
loop_
_entity.id
_entity.type
_entity.pdbx_description
1 polymer ?
#
loop_
_entity_poly.entity_id
_entity_poly.type
_entity_poly.pdbx_seq_one_letter_code
_entity_poly.pdbx_strand_id
1 'polypeptide(L)'
;MPISSQTIHAPVVTHAHRRCGDSFKNQVRAFRVESKLFLLNTALVCKVSATFRKIVLENVDPNLPIVLRGHTAQQFDNLLSTLHSNSLPCPLNDKDLERLLDVEELSRHYSINQLQMRAESSLLALITMANTPAILSCSSQSLFRMLRLVSRVRSDHLFAFLIKMCIWRLHSRELHYVHAMRLAQPSRWNCDAQPFLKLLGHAFYAAMIDLEPNLSKGQGIGVDSPLTRAEITHVLCGYHSLRCWWDKIASKPPSYAHSPRCMYPEKCCHTWQLRYDWVAGTNRIPSPQVDAIRRLQEMHKYLTNDLSLNEDMPEACRHNALAELQKRTDELLKTVHHHFDL
;
A
#
# COMPACT_ATOMS: atom_id res chain seq x y z
N MET A 1 -30.09 41.57 26.86
CA MET A 1 -29.42 42.10 25.65
C MET A 1 -29.86 41.25 24.46
N PRO A 2 -30.58 41.80 23.47
CA PRO A 2 -31.03 41.00 22.32
C PRO A 2 -29.93 40.96 21.26
N ILE A 3 -29.63 39.77 20.77
CA ILE A 3 -28.73 39.54 19.64
C ILE A 3 -29.58 39.57 18.38
N SER A 4 -29.31 40.57 17.54
CA SER A 4 -29.93 40.79 16.23
C SER A 4 -29.36 39.80 15.21
N SER A 5 -30.19 38.88 14.72
CA SER A 5 -29.85 38.00 13.60
C SER A 5 -30.00 38.76 12.27
N GLN A 6 -28.88 39.06 11.62
CA GLN A 6 -28.88 39.60 10.25
C GLN A 6 -28.96 38.46 9.24
N THR A 7 -30.05 38.43 8.48
CA THR A 7 -30.26 37.55 7.33
C THR A 7 -29.46 38.08 6.15
N ILE A 8 -28.40 37.36 5.75
CA ILE A 8 -27.64 37.66 4.53
C ILE A 8 -28.42 37.08 3.35
N HIS A 9 -29.02 37.97 2.54
CA HIS A 9 -29.59 37.61 1.26
C HIS A 9 -28.48 37.23 0.28
N ALA A 10 -28.44 35.96 -0.14
CA ALA A 10 -27.61 35.51 -1.24
C ALA A 10 -28.08 36.18 -2.55
N PRO A 11 -27.16 36.65 -3.41
CA PRO A 11 -27.54 37.24 -4.68
C PRO A 11 -28.11 36.14 -5.58
N VAL A 12 -29.30 36.41 -6.09
CA VAL A 12 -29.99 35.61 -7.11
C VAL A 12 -29.16 35.68 -8.40
N VAL A 13 -28.41 34.61 -8.68
CA VAL A 13 -27.70 34.41 -9.95
C VAL A 13 -28.71 33.95 -11.00
N THR A 14 -29.46 34.90 -11.56
CA THR A 14 -30.42 34.63 -12.64
C THR A 14 -29.89 35.09 -14.00
N HIS A 15 -29.80 34.13 -14.92
CA HIS A 15 -29.92 34.27 -16.39
C HIS A 15 -28.75 34.71 -17.30
N ALA A 16 -27.49 34.75 -16.84
CA ALA A 16 -26.36 35.04 -17.76
C ALA A 16 -25.81 33.84 -18.56
N HIS A 17 -26.32 32.61 -18.39
CA HIS A 17 -25.65 31.41 -18.93
C HIS A 17 -25.91 31.05 -20.41
N ARG A 18 -26.80 31.74 -21.14
CA ARG A 18 -27.18 31.32 -22.52
C ARG A 18 -26.43 31.99 -23.67
N ARG A 19 -25.60 33.01 -23.46
CA ARG A 19 -24.88 33.72 -24.56
C ARG A 19 -23.38 33.42 -24.68
N CYS A 20 -22.85 32.46 -23.93
CA CYS A 20 -21.40 32.20 -23.90
C CYS A 20 -20.91 31.18 -24.95
N GLY A 21 -21.82 30.61 -25.76
CA GLY A 21 -21.50 29.52 -26.68
C GLY A 21 -20.63 29.92 -27.88
N ASP A 22 -20.78 31.14 -28.40
CA ASP A 22 -20.08 31.57 -29.63
C ASP A 22 -18.76 32.30 -29.38
N SER A 23 -18.52 32.80 -28.16
CA SER A 23 -17.36 33.66 -27.86
C SER A 23 -16.01 32.95 -27.85
N PHE A 24 -15.97 31.61 -27.83
CA PHE A 24 -14.72 30.85 -27.70
C PHE A 24 -14.22 30.23 -29.00
N LYS A 25 -14.93 30.40 -30.11
CA LYS A 25 -14.55 29.79 -31.39
C LYS A 25 -13.14 30.26 -31.78
N ASN A 26 -12.21 29.31 -31.83
CA ASN A 26 -10.80 29.47 -32.23
C ASN A 26 -9.89 30.29 -31.30
N GLN A 27 -10.30 30.57 -30.05
CA GLN A 27 -9.40 31.24 -29.11
C GLN A 27 -8.36 30.26 -28.58
N VAL A 28 -7.08 30.59 -28.77
CA VAL A 28 -5.95 29.91 -28.14
C VAL A 28 -5.55 30.68 -26.88
N ARG A 29 -5.38 29.99 -25.77
CA ARG A 29 -4.91 30.57 -24.50
C ARG A 29 -3.67 29.84 -24.00
N ALA A 30 -2.75 30.60 -23.42
CA ALA A 30 -1.61 30.06 -22.71
C ALA A 30 -2.03 29.63 -21.29
N PHE A 31 -1.73 28.38 -20.94
CA PHE A 31 -1.83 27.82 -19.60
C PHE A 31 -0.41 27.58 -19.08
N ARG A 32 -0.11 28.04 -17.87
CA ARG A 32 1.18 27.83 -17.21
C ARG A 32 1.03 26.75 -16.14
N VAL A 33 1.81 25.68 -16.26
CA VAL A 33 1.95 24.63 -15.23
C VAL A 33 3.43 24.56 -14.86
N GLU A 34 3.75 24.81 -13.60
CA GLU A 34 5.13 25.04 -13.15
C GLU A 34 5.82 26.12 -14.02
N SER A 35 6.94 25.78 -14.67
CA SER A 35 7.69 26.67 -15.57
C SER A 35 7.31 26.51 -17.06
N LYS A 36 6.42 25.58 -17.41
CA LYS A 36 6.06 25.27 -18.80
C LYS A 36 4.76 25.97 -19.23
N LEU A 37 4.75 26.50 -20.45
CA LEU A 37 3.57 27.07 -21.09
C LEU A 37 2.95 26.08 -22.08
N PHE A 38 1.63 25.98 -22.07
CA PHE A 38 0.82 25.14 -22.94
C PHE A 38 -0.18 26.01 -23.68
N LEU A 39 -0.15 26.00 -25.01
CA LEU A 39 -1.11 26.73 -25.84
C LEU A 39 -2.30 25.81 -26.16
N LEU A 40 -3.47 26.13 -25.61
CA LEU A 40 -4.66 25.29 -25.72
C LEU A 40 -5.78 26.02 -26.45
N ASN A 41 -6.50 25.28 -27.31
CA ASN A 41 -7.76 25.74 -27.87
C ASN A 41 -8.83 25.73 -26.76
N THR A 42 -9.28 26.91 -26.34
CA THR A 42 -10.23 27.06 -25.23
C THR A 42 -11.57 26.41 -25.53
N ALA A 43 -12.02 26.43 -26.78
CA ALA A 43 -13.28 25.78 -27.16
C ALA A 43 -13.24 24.27 -26.90
N LEU A 44 -12.09 23.62 -27.16
CA LEU A 44 -11.92 22.20 -26.92
C LEU A 44 -11.99 21.87 -25.41
N VAL A 45 -11.19 22.54 -24.59
CA VAL A 45 -11.12 22.27 -23.14
C VAL A 45 -12.42 22.65 -22.41
N CYS A 46 -13.06 23.76 -22.80
CA CYS A 46 -14.34 24.20 -22.23
C CYS A 46 -15.53 23.33 -22.67
N LYS A 47 -15.40 22.58 -23.77
CA LYS A 47 -16.38 21.60 -24.22
C LYS A 47 -16.32 20.32 -23.38
N VAL A 48 -15.13 19.87 -23.02
CA VAL A 48 -14.94 18.60 -22.28
C VAL A 48 -14.97 18.75 -20.75
N SER A 49 -14.87 19.98 -20.24
CA SER A 49 -14.79 20.25 -18.80
C SER A 49 -15.50 21.55 -18.40
N ALA A 50 -16.39 21.45 -17.41
CA ALA A 50 -16.98 22.61 -16.75
C ALA A 50 -15.95 23.38 -15.92
N THR A 51 -14.97 22.67 -15.33
CA THR A 51 -13.89 23.26 -14.52
C THR A 51 -12.98 24.12 -15.37
N PHE A 52 -12.52 23.65 -16.55
CA PHE A 52 -11.76 24.49 -17.48
C PHE A 52 -12.57 25.69 -17.96
N ARG A 53 -13.87 25.51 -18.23
CA ARG A 53 -14.74 26.62 -18.59
C ARG A 53 -14.77 27.69 -17.50
N LYS A 54 -14.93 27.29 -16.24
CA LYS A 54 -14.88 28.21 -15.09
C LYS A 54 -13.53 28.93 -15.01
N ILE A 55 -12.42 28.18 -15.06
CA ILE A 55 -11.07 28.73 -15.01
C ILE A 55 -10.84 29.77 -16.13
N VAL A 56 -11.25 29.47 -17.37
CA VAL A 56 -11.10 30.39 -18.50
C VAL A 56 -11.93 31.65 -18.31
N LEU A 57 -13.16 31.53 -17.79
CA LEU A 57 -14.04 32.68 -17.53
C LEU A 57 -13.53 33.58 -16.40
N GLU A 58 -12.90 33.01 -15.38
CA GLU A 58 -12.31 33.75 -14.25
C GLU A 58 -11.02 34.49 -14.62
N ASN A 59 -10.36 34.12 -15.73
CA ASN A 59 -9.11 34.71 -16.18
C ASN A 59 -9.33 35.59 -17.43
N VAL A 60 -9.91 36.78 -17.20
CA VAL A 60 -10.38 37.68 -18.26
C VAL A 60 -9.26 38.21 -19.16
N ASP A 61 -8.08 38.52 -18.61
CA ASP A 61 -6.99 39.14 -19.36
C ASP A 61 -6.40 38.19 -20.43
N PRO A 62 -6.55 38.47 -21.75
CA PRO A 62 -6.00 37.66 -22.85
C PRO A 62 -4.49 37.47 -22.82
N ASN A 63 -3.74 38.42 -22.27
CA ASN A 63 -2.29 38.49 -22.37
C ASN A 63 -1.57 37.75 -21.24
N LEU A 64 -2.29 37.43 -20.16
CA LEU A 64 -1.71 36.70 -19.03
C LEU A 64 -1.99 35.20 -19.15
N PRO A 65 -0.98 34.34 -18.91
CA PRO A 65 -1.18 32.91 -18.92
C PRO A 65 -2.00 32.46 -17.69
N ILE A 66 -2.95 31.56 -17.92
CA ILE A 66 -3.76 30.94 -16.86
C ILE A 66 -2.87 30.01 -16.04
N VAL A 67 -2.68 30.28 -14.76
CA VAL A 67 -1.78 29.50 -13.90
C VAL A 67 -2.53 28.33 -13.27
N LEU A 68 -2.13 27.11 -13.61
CA LEU A 68 -2.64 25.90 -12.97
C LEU A 68 -1.65 25.45 -11.88
N ARG A 69 -2.17 25.04 -10.73
CA ARG A 69 -1.38 24.64 -9.57
C ARG A 69 -1.76 23.22 -9.12
N GLY A 70 -0.85 22.56 -8.40
CA GLY A 70 -1.12 21.27 -7.73
C GLY A 70 -0.83 20.01 -8.56
N HIS A 71 -0.20 20.14 -9.72
CA HIS A 71 0.25 19.03 -10.56
C HIS A 71 1.47 19.47 -11.38
N THR A 72 2.26 18.51 -11.84
CA THR A 72 3.47 18.79 -12.62
C THR A 72 3.15 19.06 -14.08
N ALA A 73 4.07 19.71 -14.78
CA ALA A 73 3.96 19.91 -16.22
C ALA A 73 3.84 18.58 -16.99
N GLN A 74 4.51 17.51 -16.52
CA GLN A 74 4.44 16.19 -17.14
C GLN A 74 3.06 15.55 -17.01
N GLN A 75 2.43 15.66 -15.83
CA GLN A 75 1.08 15.12 -15.61
C GLN A 75 0.08 15.82 -16.54
N PHE A 76 0.19 17.14 -16.66
CA PHE A 76 -0.66 17.93 -17.55
C PHE A 76 -0.45 17.56 -19.03
N ASP A 77 0.81 17.37 -19.43
CA ASP A 77 1.18 16.92 -20.77
C ASP A 77 0.55 15.54 -21.10
N ASN A 78 0.57 14.60 -20.15
CA ASN A 78 -0.07 13.29 -20.27
C ASN A 78 -1.59 13.42 -20.49
N LEU A 79 -2.27 14.26 -19.70
CA LEU A 79 -3.71 14.54 -19.89
C LEU A 79 -4.00 15.10 -21.29
N LEU A 80 -3.24 16.13 -21.70
CA LEU A 80 -3.44 16.78 -22.98
C LEU A 80 -3.21 15.81 -24.13
N SER A 81 -2.13 15.02 -24.09
CA SER A 81 -1.83 14.02 -25.09
C SER A 81 -3.02 13.07 -25.30
N THR A 82 -3.59 12.57 -24.20
CA THR A 82 -4.78 11.71 -24.23
C THR A 82 -6.04 12.40 -24.75
N LEU A 83 -6.25 13.68 -24.45
CA LEU A 83 -7.38 14.44 -25.00
C LEU A 83 -7.27 14.64 -26.52
N HIS A 84 -6.04 14.84 -27.03
CA HIS A 84 -5.80 15.00 -28.47
C HIS A 84 -5.91 13.67 -29.22
N SER A 85 -5.35 12.59 -28.67
CA SER A 85 -5.39 11.26 -29.32
C SER A 85 -6.73 10.55 -29.16
N ASN A 86 -7.54 10.93 -28.15
CA ASN A 86 -8.73 10.21 -27.70
C ASN A 86 -8.46 8.73 -27.32
N SER A 87 -7.19 8.38 -27.08
CA SER A 87 -6.74 7.04 -26.72
C SER A 87 -6.06 7.05 -25.34
N LEU A 88 -6.37 6.04 -24.51
CA LEU A 88 -5.72 5.86 -23.22
C LEU A 88 -4.35 5.18 -23.41
N PRO A 89 -3.36 5.50 -22.56
CA PRO A 89 -2.13 4.71 -22.49
C PRO A 89 -2.43 3.23 -22.22
N CYS A 90 -1.77 2.33 -22.96
CA CYS A 90 -1.80 0.90 -22.67
C CYS A 90 -0.65 0.59 -21.69
N PRO A 91 -0.93 0.21 -20.43
CA PRO A 91 0.08 0.08 -19.38
C PRO A 91 0.90 -1.21 -19.55
N LEU A 92 1.90 -1.17 -20.45
CA LEU A 92 2.84 -2.27 -20.69
C LEU A 92 4.01 -2.26 -19.71
N ASN A 93 4.31 -1.11 -19.11
CA ASN A 93 5.39 -0.88 -18.16
C ASN A 93 4.98 0.17 -17.10
N ASP A 94 5.84 0.41 -16.12
CA ASP A 94 5.61 1.39 -15.03
C ASP A 94 5.39 2.82 -15.54
N LYS A 95 6.08 3.26 -16.60
CA LYS A 95 5.89 4.61 -17.17
C LYS A 95 4.51 4.77 -17.78
N ASP A 96 4.02 3.76 -18.48
CA ASP A 96 2.68 3.79 -19.07
C ASP A 96 1.57 3.68 -18.00
N LEU A 97 1.85 2.97 -16.89
CA LEU A 97 0.98 2.98 -15.70
C LEU A 97 0.92 4.37 -15.06
N GLU A 98 2.06 5.03 -14.83
CA GLU A 98 2.12 6.39 -14.27
C GLU A 98 1.35 7.39 -15.16
N ARG A 99 1.49 7.29 -16.49
CA ARG A 99 0.72 8.10 -17.44
C ARG A 99 -0.79 7.88 -17.29
N LEU A 100 -1.22 6.62 -17.18
CA LEU A 100 -2.64 6.30 -17.03
C LEU A 100 -3.20 6.80 -15.69
N LEU A 101 -2.41 6.71 -14.61
CA LEU A 101 -2.76 7.28 -13.30
C LEU A 101 -2.84 8.81 -13.36
N ASP A 102 -1.94 9.49 -14.08
CA ASP A 102 -1.99 10.95 -14.26
C ASP A 102 -3.27 11.39 -14.99
N VAL A 103 -3.63 10.67 -16.06
CA VAL A 103 -4.86 10.90 -16.81
C VAL A 103 -6.08 10.70 -15.91
N GLU A 104 -6.11 9.63 -15.12
CA GLU A 104 -7.20 9.36 -14.18
C GLU A 104 -7.35 10.47 -13.13
N GLU A 105 -6.25 10.91 -12.52
CA GLU A 105 -6.28 11.89 -11.44
C GLU A 105 -6.65 13.28 -11.95
N LEU A 106 -6.05 13.71 -13.07
CA LEU A 106 -6.32 15.03 -13.63
C LEU A 106 -7.67 15.10 -14.33
N SER A 107 -8.11 14.04 -14.99
CA SER A 107 -9.46 14.02 -15.57
C SER A 107 -10.53 14.19 -14.49
N ARG A 108 -10.32 13.63 -13.29
CA ARG A 108 -11.17 13.92 -12.13
C ARG A 108 -11.02 15.35 -11.62
N HIS A 109 -9.79 15.82 -11.43
CA HIS A 109 -9.52 17.17 -10.95
C HIS A 109 -10.22 18.24 -11.80
N TYR A 110 -10.18 18.07 -13.11
CA TYR A 110 -10.85 18.94 -14.08
C TYR A 110 -12.26 18.49 -14.46
N SER A 111 -12.84 17.49 -13.80
CA SER A 111 -14.22 17.02 -14.06
C SER A 111 -14.50 16.67 -15.54
N ILE A 112 -13.55 15.98 -16.18
CA ILE A 112 -13.65 15.43 -17.54
C ILE A 112 -14.26 14.03 -17.45
N ASN A 113 -15.56 13.96 -17.17
CA ASN A 113 -16.25 12.74 -16.74
C ASN A 113 -16.04 11.53 -17.66
N GLN A 114 -16.12 11.70 -18.99
CA GLN A 114 -15.95 10.58 -19.92
C GLN A 114 -14.54 9.99 -19.88
N LEU A 115 -13.51 10.84 -19.79
CA LEU A 115 -12.13 10.40 -19.70
C LEU A 115 -11.84 9.76 -18.35
N GLN A 116 -12.37 10.35 -17.27
CA GLN A 116 -12.27 9.81 -15.93
C GLN A 116 -12.84 8.39 -15.85
N MET A 117 -14.07 8.17 -16.31
CA MET A 117 -14.70 6.84 -16.28
C MET A 117 -13.91 5.80 -17.06
N ARG A 118 -13.38 6.17 -18.25
CA ARG A 118 -12.57 5.28 -19.07
C ARG A 118 -11.25 4.93 -18.38
N ALA A 119 -10.51 5.92 -17.89
CA ALA A 119 -9.22 5.71 -17.23
C ALA A 119 -9.36 4.91 -15.94
N GLU A 120 -10.37 5.22 -15.13
CA GLU A 120 -10.70 4.48 -13.90
C GLU A 120 -11.04 3.01 -14.21
N SER A 121 -11.91 2.76 -15.19
CA SER A 121 -12.25 1.39 -15.61
C SER A 121 -11.04 0.61 -16.12
N SER A 122 -10.17 1.26 -16.90
CA SER A 122 -8.93 0.64 -17.40
C SER A 122 -7.95 0.29 -16.28
N LEU A 123 -7.79 1.15 -15.27
CA LEU A 123 -6.94 0.88 -14.12
C LEU A 123 -7.50 -0.25 -13.25
N LEU A 124 -8.81 -0.27 -12.99
CA LEU A 124 -9.43 -1.36 -12.23
C LEU A 124 -9.30 -2.70 -12.95
N ALA A 125 -9.49 -2.73 -14.27
CA ALA A 125 -9.26 -3.92 -15.08
C ALA A 125 -7.80 -4.39 -15.00
N LEU A 126 -6.83 -3.45 -15.08
CA LEU A 126 -5.42 -3.75 -14.95
C LEU A 126 -5.07 -4.34 -13.57
N ILE A 127 -5.56 -3.75 -12.48
CA ILE A 127 -5.31 -4.22 -11.12
C ILE A 127 -5.93 -5.61 -10.92
N THR A 128 -7.12 -5.85 -11.49
CA THR A 128 -7.80 -7.16 -11.43
C THR A 128 -6.98 -8.27 -12.08
N MET A 129 -6.22 -7.97 -13.13
CA MET A 129 -5.34 -8.95 -13.77
C MET A 129 -4.15 -9.37 -12.89
N ALA A 130 -3.76 -8.57 -11.90
CA ALA A 130 -2.72 -8.77 -10.87
C ALA A 130 -1.28 -9.05 -11.36
N ASN A 131 -1.11 -9.87 -12.39
CA ASN A 131 0.16 -10.42 -12.88
C ASN A 131 0.73 -9.65 -14.08
N THR A 132 0.27 -8.41 -14.32
CA THR A 132 0.85 -7.61 -15.41
C THR A 132 2.20 -7.06 -14.97
N PRO A 133 3.22 -7.03 -15.87
CA PRO A 133 4.54 -6.49 -15.54
C PRO A 133 4.47 -5.08 -14.97
N ALA A 134 3.56 -4.24 -15.48
CA ALA A 134 3.33 -2.88 -14.99
C ALA A 134 2.92 -2.84 -13.52
N ILE A 135 2.05 -3.76 -13.06
CA ILE A 135 1.60 -3.81 -11.66
C ILE A 135 2.69 -4.38 -10.76
N LEU A 136 3.36 -5.46 -11.18
CA LEU A 136 4.39 -6.12 -10.37
C LEU A 136 5.63 -5.26 -10.17
N SER A 137 6.01 -4.48 -11.19
CA SER A 137 7.20 -3.60 -11.16
C SER A 137 6.89 -2.15 -10.81
N CYS A 138 5.65 -1.84 -10.40
CA CYS A 138 5.25 -0.44 -10.22
C CYS A 138 6.07 0.28 -9.15
N SER A 139 6.20 1.59 -9.30
CA SER A 139 6.78 2.44 -8.25
C SER A 139 5.96 2.37 -6.95
N SER A 140 6.57 2.64 -5.79
CA SER A 140 5.82 2.76 -4.53
C SER A 140 4.75 3.87 -4.61
N GLN A 141 5.03 4.93 -5.36
CA GLN A 141 4.10 6.03 -5.58
C GLN A 141 2.89 5.59 -6.40
N SER A 142 3.09 4.86 -7.50
CA SER A 142 2.03 4.22 -8.29
C SER A 142 1.14 3.33 -7.42
N LEU A 143 1.75 2.49 -6.60
CA LEU A 143 1.01 1.60 -5.69
C LEU A 143 0.10 2.39 -4.73
N PHE A 144 0.57 3.53 -4.20
CA PHE A 144 -0.22 4.38 -3.31
C PHE A 144 -1.37 5.09 -4.04
N ARG A 145 -1.14 5.52 -5.29
CA ARG A 145 -2.17 6.11 -6.15
C ARG A 145 -3.26 5.09 -6.49
N MET A 146 -2.86 3.85 -6.79
CA MET A 146 -3.80 2.73 -7.00
C MET A 146 -4.62 2.42 -5.73
N LEU A 147 -4.02 2.42 -4.55
CA LEU A 147 -4.75 2.25 -3.29
C LEU A 147 -5.81 3.35 -3.06
N ARG A 148 -5.48 4.61 -3.38
CA ARG A 148 -6.43 5.74 -3.33
C ARG A 148 -7.59 5.57 -4.30
N LEU A 149 -7.29 5.19 -5.54
CA LEU A 149 -8.28 4.86 -6.55
C LEU A 149 -9.22 3.75 -6.04
N VAL A 150 -8.69 2.63 -5.61
CA VAL A 150 -9.48 1.46 -5.22
C VAL A 150 -10.30 1.72 -3.95
N SER A 151 -9.74 2.45 -2.98
CA SER A 151 -10.47 2.90 -1.78
C SER A 151 -11.67 3.78 -2.14
N ARG A 152 -11.50 4.71 -3.10
CA ARG A 152 -12.59 5.57 -3.57
C ARG A 152 -13.70 4.78 -4.28
N VAL A 153 -13.33 3.78 -5.07
CA VAL A 153 -14.28 2.89 -5.78
C VAL A 153 -14.94 1.89 -4.81
N ARG A 154 -14.42 1.75 -3.58
CA ARG A 154 -14.92 0.82 -2.54
C ARG A 154 -14.89 -0.64 -2.99
N SER A 155 -13.82 -1.04 -3.67
CA SER A 155 -13.58 -2.45 -4.02
C SER A 155 -12.69 -3.12 -2.98
N ASP A 156 -13.30 -3.73 -1.96
CA ASP A 156 -12.58 -4.33 -0.82
C ASP A 156 -11.60 -5.43 -1.26
N HIS A 157 -11.96 -6.22 -2.27
CA HIS A 157 -11.08 -7.27 -2.81
C HIS A 157 -9.81 -6.67 -3.42
N LEU A 158 -9.93 -5.71 -4.35
CA LEU A 158 -8.78 -5.09 -4.99
C LEU A 158 -7.95 -4.33 -3.95
N PHE A 159 -8.62 -3.77 -2.95
CA PHE A 159 -7.97 -3.05 -1.87
C PHE A 159 -7.10 -3.99 -1.03
N ALA A 160 -7.66 -5.11 -0.57
CA ALA A 160 -6.94 -6.16 0.13
C ALA A 160 -5.77 -6.74 -0.69
N PHE A 161 -5.95 -6.90 -2.01
CA PHE A 161 -4.88 -7.31 -2.92
C PHE A 161 -3.70 -6.33 -2.91
N LEU A 162 -3.95 -5.02 -3.07
CA LEU A 162 -2.90 -4.00 -3.06
C LEU A 162 -2.24 -3.84 -1.68
N ILE A 163 -2.98 -4.01 -0.59
CA ILE A 163 -2.40 -4.05 0.76
C ILE A 163 -1.48 -5.27 0.92
N LYS A 164 -1.89 -6.45 0.45
CA LYS A 164 -1.04 -7.64 0.44
C LYS A 164 0.24 -7.42 -0.38
N MET A 165 0.14 -6.72 -1.51
CA MET A 165 1.28 -6.32 -2.33
C MET A 165 2.22 -5.36 -1.57
N CYS A 166 1.69 -4.36 -0.86
CA CYS A 166 2.50 -3.49 -0.01
C CYS A 166 3.26 -4.27 1.07
N ILE A 167 2.57 -5.20 1.75
CA ILE A 167 3.18 -6.05 2.79
C ILE A 167 4.28 -6.92 2.17
N TRP A 168 4.04 -7.54 1.02
CA TRP A 168 5.05 -8.34 0.33
C TRP A 168 6.29 -7.51 -0.03
N ARG A 169 6.11 -6.32 -0.63
CA ARG A 169 7.20 -5.41 -0.99
C ARG A 169 7.98 -4.91 0.22
N LEU A 170 7.29 -4.73 1.34
CA LEU A 170 7.92 -4.33 2.60
C LEU A 170 8.85 -5.43 3.12
N HIS A 171 8.40 -6.69 3.14
CA HIS A 171 9.23 -7.83 3.54
C HIS A 171 10.35 -8.14 2.55
N SER A 172 10.16 -7.87 1.25
CA SER A 172 11.22 -7.99 0.23
C SER A 172 12.19 -6.80 0.20
N ARG A 173 11.99 -5.79 1.07
CA ARG A 173 12.77 -4.54 1.13
C ARG A 173 12.67 -3.64 -0.11
N GLU A 174 11.64 -3.84 -0.93
CA GLU A 174 11.31 -2.94 -2.04
C GLU A 174 10.52 -1.71 -1.61
N LEU A 175 9.81 -1.80 -0.48
CA LEU A 175 9.08 -0.69 0.13
C LEU A 175 9.70 -0.33 1.48
N HIS A 176 10.22 0.89 1.62
CA HIS A 176 10.77 1.37 2.88
C HIS A 176 9.68 1.51 3.96
N TYR A 177 9.97 1.06 5.19
CA TYR A 177 8.98 1.02 6.27
C TYR A 177 8.39 2.40 6.62
N VAL A 178 9.17 3.48 6.55
CA VAL A 178 8.66 4.85 6.82
C VAL A 178 7.55 5.22 5.84
N HIS A 179 7.71 4.87 4.55
CA HIS A 179 6.68 5.16 3.55
C HIS A 179 5.41 4.33 3.82
N ALA A 180 5.57 3.06 4.21
CA ALA A 180 4.44 2.21 4.60
C ALA A 180 3.71 2.73 5.85
N MET A 181 4.44 3.18 6.89
CA MET A 181 3.84 3.79 8.09
C MET A 181 3.05 5.05 7.77
N ARG A 182 3.59 5.93 6.92
CA ARG A 182 2.93 7.18 6.50
C ARG A 182 1.72 6.89 5.60
N LEU A 183 1.75 5.81 4.82
CA LEU A 183 0.61 5.37 4.03
C LEU A 183 -0.51 4.83 4.94
N ALA A 184 -0.15 4.02 5.92
CA ALA A 184 -1.07 3.29 6.78
C ALA A 184 -1.69 4.12 7.92
N GLN A 185 -1.44 5.42 7.98
CA GLN A 185 -2.06 6.31 8.96
C GLN A 185 -3.59 6.33 8.77
N PRO A 186 -4.40 5.94 9.78
CA PRO A 186 -5.86 5.87 9.65
C PRO A 186 -6.50 7.20 9.22
N SER A 187 -5.95 8.33 9.68
CA SER A 187 -6.43 9.68 9.36
C SER A 187 -6.40 10.04 7.87
N ARG A 188 -5.73 9.25 7.03
CA ARG A 188 -5.64 9.49 5.58
C ARG A 188 -6.77 8.85 4.78
N TRP A 189 -7.60 8.02 5.40
CA TRP A 189 -8.52 7.16 4.69
C TRP A 189 -9.93 7.25 5.26
N ASN A 190 -10.91 7.36 4.37
CA ASN A 190 -12.34 7.40 4.71
C ASN A 190 -13.00 6.02 4.60
N CYS A 191 -12.25 4.96 4.90
CA CYS A 191 -12.70 3.56 4.83
C CYS A 191 -12.30 2.80 6.10
N ASP A 192 -12.61 1.51 6.17
CA ASP A 192 -12.21 0.65 7.29
C ASP A 192 -10.70 0.75 7.55
N ALA A 193 -10.33 0.98 8.81
CA ALA A 193 -8.94 1.12 9.25
C ALA A 193 -8.23 -0.23 9.36
N GLN A 194 -8.96 -1.35 9.48
CA GLN A 194 -8.39 -2.68 9.74
C GLN A 194 -7.27 -3.09 8.76
N PRO A 195 -7.43 -2.97 7.44
CA PRO A 195 -6.33 -3.34 6.53
C PRO A 195 -5.09 -2.45 6.68
N PHE A 196 -5.28 -1.19 7.06
CA PHE A 196 -4.17 -0.28 7.31
C PHE A 196 -3.47 -0.57 8.62
N LEU A 197 -4.19 -0.94 9.68
CA LEU A 197 -3.59 -1.41 10.93
C LEU A 197 -2.70 -2.63 10.68
N LYS A 198 -3.14 -3.55 9.81
CA LYS A 198 -2.32 -4.68 9.38
C LYS A 198 -1.04 -4.22 8.67
N LEU A 199 -1.14 -3.35 7.68
CA LEU A 199 0.04 -2.79 6.98
C LEU A 199 0.98 -2.05 7.94
N LEU A 200 0.41 -1.28 8.87
CA LEU A 200 1.14 -0.51 9.88
C LEU A 200 1.92 -1.43 10.83
N GLY A 201 1.30 -2.51 11.30
CA GLY A 201 1.96 -3.53 12.11
C GLY A 201 3.13 -4.21 11.39
N HIS A 202 2.97 -4.53 10.10
CA HIS A 202 4.08 -5.02 9.30
C HIS A 202 5.17 -3.95 9.11
N ALA A 203 4.81 -2.68 8.95
CA ALA A 203 5.78 -1.59 8.83
C ALA A 203 6.60 -1.41 10.11
N PHE A 204 5.96 -1.51 11.28
CA PHE A 204 6.67 -1.51 12.55
C PHE A 204 7.55 -2.75 12.73
N TYR A 205 7.09 -3.92 12.27
CA TYR A 205 7.92 -5.12 12.22
C TYR A 205 9.19 -4.89 11.39
N ALA A 206 9.06 -4.39 10.16
CA ALA A 206 10.21 -4.10 9.30
C ALA A 206 11.18 -3.08 9.93
N ALA A 207 10.65 -2.01 10.53
CA ALA A 207 11.47 -1.03 11.24
C ALA A 207 12.22 -1.64 12.43
N MET A 208 11.55 -2.51 13.20
CA MET A 208 12.13 -3.23 14.32
C MET A 208 13.29 -4.12 13.87
N ILE A 209 13.14 -4.84 12.75
CA ILE A 209 14.20 -5.68 12.20
C ILE A 209 15.42 -4.85 11.78
N ASP A 210 15.20 -3.69 11.13
CA ASP A 210 16.29 -2.82 10.72
C ASP A 210 17.02 -2.18 11.92
N LEU A 211 16.30 -1.94 13.03
CA LEU A 211 16.84 -1.38 14.28
C LEU A 211 17.41 -2.43 15.23
N GLU A 212 17.17 -3.72 14.98
CA GLU A 212 17.54 -4.84 15.85
C GLU A 212 19.00 -4.82 16.32
N PRO A 213 20.01 -4.54 15.47
CA PRO A 213 21.41 -4.57 15.89
C PRO A 213 21.77 -3.55 16.96
N ASN A 214 21.01 -2.46 17.06
CA ASN A 214 21.18 -1.42 18.07
C ASN A 214 20.38 -1.78 19.33
N LEU A 215 19.14 -2.24 19.15
CA LEU A 215 18.25 -2.64 20.24
C LEU A 215 18.82 -3.80 21.06
N SER A 216 19.43 -4.80 20.41
CA SER A 216 20.07 -5.93 21.08
C SER A 216 21.28 -5.54 21.94
N LYS A 217 21.92 -4.41 21.63
CA LYS A 217 23.02 -3.82 22.43
C LYS A 217 22.53 -2.87 23.52
N GLY A 218 21.22 -2.71 23.68
CA GLY A 218 20.62 -1.73 24.59
C GLY A 218 20.85 -0.28 24.16
N GLN A 219 21.20 -0.04 22.89
CA GLN A 219 21.34 1.31 22.37
C GLN A 219 19.95 1.88 22.07
N GLY A 220 19.70 3.11 22.52
CA GLY A 220 18.48 3.83 22.18
C GLY A 220 18.38 4.14 20.68
N ILE A 221 17.17 4.32 20.20
CA ILE A 221 16.93 4.81 18.83
C ILE A 221 17.32 6.29 18.79
N GLY A 222 18.29 6.64 17.94
CA GLY A 222 18.89 7.97 17.89
C GLY A 222 17.90 9.09 17.56
N VAL A 223 18.25 10.32 17.93
CA VAL A 223 17.46 11.53 17.66
C VAL A 223 17.29 11.78 16.16
N ASP A 224 18.25 11.33 15.36
CA ASP A 224 18.23 11.43 13.88
C ASP A 224 17.35 10.36 13.21
N SER A 225 16.64 9.53 13.99
CA SER A 225 15.72 8.53 13.45
C SER A 225 14.57 9.20 12.67
N PRO A 226 14.17 8.65 11.50
CA PRO A 226 13.00 9.15 10.76
C PRO A 226 11.67 8.80 11.45
N LEU A 227 11.71 8.03 12.54
CA LEU A 227 10.55 7.65 13.33
C LEU A 227 10.19 8.73 14.37
N THR A 228 8.91 9.00 14.51
CA THR A 228 8.39 9.82 15.60
C THR A 228 8.51 9.10 16.96
N ARG A 229 8.38 9.84 18.06
CA ARG A 229 8.41 9.25 19.42
C ARG A 229 7.32 8.20 19.64
N ALA A 230 6.13 8.42 19.09
CA ALA A 230 5.03 7.44 19.16
C ALA A 230 5.41 6.16 18.40
N GLU A 231 5.92 6.31 17.17
CA GLU A 231 6.38 5.18 16.36
C GLU A 231 7.51 4.38 17.02
N ILE A 232 8.47 5.06 17.66
CA ILE A 232 9.53 4.43 18.45
C ILE A 232 8.93 3.59 19.59
N THR A 233 7.90 4.10 20.26
CA THR A 233 7.24 3.38 21.36
C THR A 233 6.60 2.09 20.86
N HIS A 234 5.86 2.13 19.74
CA HIS A 234 5.28 0.94 19.12
C HIS A 234 6.34 -0.09 18.73
N VAL A 235 7.47 0.35 18.15
CA VAL A 235 8.60 -0.54 17.79
C VAL A 235 9.17 -1.24 19.03
N LEU A 236 9.38 -0.52 20.14
CA LEU A 236 9.90 -1.10 21.38
C LEU A 236 8.89 -2.08 22.01
N CYS A 237 7.60 -1.75 22.03
CA CYS A 237 6.54 -2.67 22.46
C CYS A 237 6.56 -3.96 21.63
N GLY A 238 6.65 -3.83 20.30
CA GLY A 238 6.78 -4.94 19.36
C GLY A 238 8.01 -5.80 19.62
N TYR A 239 9.16 -5.17 19.85
CA TYR A 239 10.43 -5.85 20.16
C TYR A 239 10.30 -6.76 21.38
N HIS A 240 9.78 -6.23 22.50
CA HIS A 240 9.59 -7.02 23.71
C HIS A 240 8.52 -8.10 23.53
N SER A 241 7.39 -7.75 22.91
CA SER A 241 6.27 -8.68 22.70
C SER A 241 6.67 -9.87 21.82
N LEU A 242 7.36 -9.63 20.69
CA LEU A 242 7.80 -10.68 19.78
C LEU A 242 8.93 -11.53 20.36
N ARG A 243 9.83 -10.94 21.17
CA ARG A 243 10.83 -11.71 21.91
C ARG A 243 10.18 -12.70 22.88
N CYS A 244 9.28 -12.22 23.74
CA CYS A 244 8.56 -13.08 24.69
C CYS A 244 7.72 -14.14 23.96
N TRP A 245 7.10 -13.76 22.83
CA TRP A 245 6.36 -14.68 21.98
C TRP A 245 7.27 -15.78 21.42
N TRP A 246 8.45 -15.41 20.90
CA TRP A 246 9.42 -16.37 20.38
C TRP A 246 9.88 -17.34 21.48
N ASP A 247 10.22 -16.84 22.67
CA ASP A 247 10.64 -17.68 23.80
C ASP A 247 9.55 -18.72 24.15
N LYS A 248 8.28 -18.30 24.15
CA LYS A 248 7.15 -19.21 24.36
C LYS A 248 7.04 -20.27 23.27
N ILE A 249 7.17 -19.88 22.00
CA ILE A 249 7.08 -20.82 20.87
C ILE A 249 8.26 -21.79 20.88
N ALA A 250 9.48 -21.30 21.08
CA ALA A 250 10.69 -22.10 21.14
C ALA A 250 10.70 -23.09 22.32
N SER A 251 10.00 -22.79 23.42
CA SER A 251 9.92 -23.68 24.57
C SER A 251 9.10 -24.95 24.35
N LYS A 252 8.21 -24.98 23.34
CA LYS A 252 7.33 -26.14 23.12
C LYS A 252 6.93 -26.31 21.65
N PRO A 253 7.21 -27.47 21.04
CA PRO A 253 6.76 -27.77 19.68
C PRO A 253 5.24 -27.70 19.53
N PRO A 254 4.74 -27.42 18.32
CA PRO A 254 3.33 -27.62 18.02
C PRO A 254 2.95 -29.10 18.13
N SER A 255 1.81 -29.36 18.75
CA SER A 255 1.12 -30.64 18.67
C SER A 255 0.56 -30.82 17.26
N TYR A 256 0.60 -32.04 16.75
CA TYR A 256 0.09 -32.37 15.41
C TYR A 256 -0.70 -33.68 15.45
N ALA A 257 -1.58 -33.88 14.47
CA ALA A 257 -2.35 -35.11 14.36
C ALA A 257 -1.50 -36.22 13.71
N HIS A 258 -1.48 -37.40 14.31
CA HIS A 258 -0.85 -38.56 13.68
C HIS A 258 -1.67 -39.08 12.49
N SER A 259 -0.99 -39.64 11.51
CA SER A 259 -1.66 -40.42 10.47
C SER A 259 -2.35 -41.65 11.09
N PRO A 260 -3.53 -42.06 10.61
CA PRO A 260 -4.16 -43.31 11.02
C PRO A 260 -3.28 -44.56 10.81
N ARG A 261 -2.24 -44.46 9.96
CA ARG A 261 -1.27 -45.54 9.68
C ARG A 261 -0.01 -45.46 10.53
N CYS A 262 0.06 -44.54 11.50
CA CYS A 262 1.22 -44.41 12.38
C CYS A 262 1.24 -45.54 13.41
N MET A 263 2.22 -46.44 13.30
CA MET A 263 2.35 -47.59 14.21
C MET A 263 2.93 -47.20 15.58
N TYR A 264 3.68 -46.10 15.66
CA TYR A 264 4.39 -45.68 16.88
C TYR A 264 4.21 -44.17 17.16
N PRO A 265 3.03 -43.73 17.61
CA PRO A 265 2.74 -42.31 17.89
C PRO A 265 3.71 -41.70 18.91
N GLU A 266 4.01 -42.41 19.99
CA GLU A 266 4.92 -41.94 21.04
C GLU A 266 6.34 -41.71 20.53
N LYS A 267 6.87 -42.65 19.73
CA LYS A 267 8.18 -42.47 19.08
C LYS A 267 8.17 -41.23 18.18
N CYS A 268 7.12 -41.04 17.38
CA CYS A 268 7.02 -39.86 16.50
C CYS A 268 7.00 -38.54 17.29
N CYS A 269 6.21 -38.48 18.37
CA CYS A 269 6.17 -37.32 19.25
C CYS A 269 7.53 -37.03 19.88
N HIS A 270 8.22 -38.07 20.36
CA HIS A 270 9.55 -37.93 20.95
C HIS A 270 10.58 -37.45 19.92
N THR A 271 10.61 -38.04 18.73
CA THR A 271 11.50 -37.60 17.64
C THR A 271 11.21 -36.15 17.25
N TRP A 272 9.94 -35.77 17.09
CA TRP A 272 9.56 -34.41 16.77
C TRP A 272 10.03 -33.42 17.84
N GLN A 273 9.77 -33.72 19.12
CA GLN A 273 10.20 -32.91 20.26
C GLN A 273 11.72 -32.73 20.26
N LEU A 274 12.48 -33.83 20.16
CA LEU A 274 13.94 -33.81 20.19
C LEU A 274 14.51 -32.95 19.05
N ARG A 275 14.02 -33.13 17.82
CA ARG A 275 14.50 -32.35 16.66
C ARG A 275 14.06 -30.90 16.75
N TYR A 276 12.83 -30.63 17.19
CA TYR A 276 12.33 -29.27 17.38
C TYR A 276 13.18 -28.52 18.40
N ASP A 277 13.40 -29.07 19.59
CA ASP A 277 14.18 -28.44 20.67
C ASP A 277 15.61 -28.19 20.21
N TRP A 278 16.18 -29.13 19.45
CA TRP A 278 17.51 -28.98 18.88
C TRP A 278 17.62 -27.79 17.91
N VAL A 279 16.62 -27.57 17.04
CA VAL A 279 16.63 -26.41 16.11
C VAL A 279 16.25 -25.11 16.84
N ALA A 280 15.21 -25.14 17.69
CA ALA A 280 14.65 -23.96 18.34
C ALA A 280 15.54 -23.39 19.45
N GLY A 281 16.18 -24.27 20.24
CA GLY A 281 16.99 -23.91 21.40
C GLY A 281 18.44 -23.54 21.09
N THR A 282 18.90 -23.76 19.86
CA THR A 282 20.27 -23.41 19.47
C THR A 282 20.35 -22.06 18.77
N ASN A 283 21.47 -21.36 18.94
CA ASN A 283 21.86 -20.21 18.09
C ASN A 283 22.16 -20.64 16.62
N ARG A 284 21.61 -21.77 16.15
CA ARG A 284 21.78 -22.29 14.78
C ARG A 284 20.93 -21.53 13.78
N ILE A 285 19.80 -21.00 14.21
CA ILE A 285 18.98 -20.10 13.40
C ILE A 285 19.68 -18.73 13.42
N PRO A 286 20.25 -18.26 12.30
CA PRO A 286 21.07 -17.05 12.25
C PRO A 286 20.28 -15.76 12.51
N SER A 287 18.96 -15.79 12.27
CA SER A 287 18.08 -14.63 12.44
C SER A 287 17.91 -14.24 13.92
N PRO A 288 17.82 -12.95 14.25
CA PRO A 288 17.68 -12.50 15.63
C PRO A 288 16.36 -12.99 16.25
N GLN A 289 16.31 -13.16 17.58
CA GLN A 289 15.14 -13.72 18.29
C GLN A 289 13.84 -12.97 18.01
N VAL A 290 13.92 -11.66 17.77
CA VAL A 290 12.77 -10.82 17.46
C VAL A 290 12.25 -10.98 16.03
N ASP A 291 13.04 -11.56 15.12
CA ASP A 291 12.61 -11.91 13.76
C ASP A 291 11.87 -13.26 13.75
N ALA A 292 10.81 -13.32 14.56
CA ALA A 292 10.04 -14.52 14.81
C ALA A 292 9.50 -15.17 13.51
N ILE A 293 9.11 -14.35 12.52
CA ILE A 293 8.63 -14.84 11.22
C ILE A 293 9.75 -15.57 10.48
N ARG A 294 10.91 -14.93 10.31
CA ARG A 294 12.03 -15.54 9.58
C ARG A 294 12.58 -16.75 10.32
N ARG A 295 12.65 -16.70 11.65
CA ARG A 295 13.08 -17.85 12.46
C ARG A 295 12.18 -19.07 12.27
N LEU A 296 10.85 -18.88 12.23
CA LEU A 296 9.93 -20.00 11.94
C LEU A 296 10.11 -20.55 10.52
N GLN A 297 10.30 -19.67 9.52
CA GLN A 297 10.57 -20.09 8.14
C GLN A 297 11.88 -20.86 8.01
N GLU A 298 12.95 -20.39 8.67
CA GLU A 298 14.25 -21.06 8.71
C GLU A 298 14.12 -22.40 9.44
N MET A 299 13.42 -22.46 10.57
CA MET A 299 13.18 -23.70 11.30
C MET A 299 12.38 -24.71 10.48
N HIS A 300 11.33 -24.28 9.77
CA HIS A 300 10.59 -25.14 8.83
C HIS A 300 11.53 -25.68 7.76
N LYS A 301 12.35 -24.82 7.13
CA LYS A 301 13.35 -25.25 6.14
C LYS A 301 14.36 -26.25 6.70
N TYR A 302 14.86 -26.05 7.92
CA TYR A 302 15.78 -26.98 8.56
C TYR A 302 15.12 -28.35 8.81
N LEU A 303 13.94 -28.35 9.41
CA LEU A 303 13.21 -29.58 9.76
C LEU A 303 12.72 -30.36 8.53
N THR A 304 12.38 -29.68 7.44
CA THR A 304 12.07 -30.34 6.15
C THR A 304 13.25 -31.13 5.60
N ASN A 305 14.48 -30.65 5.80
CA ASN A 305 15.71 -31.25 5.29
C ASN A 305 16.43 -32.13 6.34
N ASP A 306 15.79 -32.42 7.46
CA ASP A 306 16.38 -33.15 8.58
C ASP A 306 16.35 -34.66 8.33
N LEU A 307 17.53 -35.27 8.13
CA LEU A 307 17.65 -36.70 7.82
C LEU A 307 17.10 -37.60 8.94
N SER A 308 17.39 -37.27 10.20
CA SER A 308 16.91 -38.05 11.35
C SER A 308 15.39 -38.03 11.43
N LEU A 309 14.79 -36.86 11.17
CA LEU A 309 13.33 -36.73 11.13
C LEU A 309 12.72 -37.55 9.98
N ASN A 310 13.41 -37.64 8.85
CA ASN A 310 12.97 -38.41 7.68
C ASN A 310 13.04 -39.94 7.92
N GLU A 311 14.02 -40.39 8.69
CA GLU A 311 14.23 -41.80 9.02
C GLU A 311 13.30 -42.28 10.15
N ASP A 312 13.10 -41.45 11.18
CA ASP A 312 12.40 -41.85 12.40
C ASP A 312 10.91 -41.51 12.43
N MET A 313 10.40 -40.68 11.52
CA MET A 313 8.98 -40.33 11.44
C MET A 313 8.37 -40.75 10.10
N PRO A 314 7.19 -41.40 10.10
CA PRO A 314 6.43 -41.61 8.87
C PRO A 314 6.15 -40.28 8.15
N GLU A 315 6.26 -40.29 6.82
CA GLU A 315 6.13 -39.09 5.99
C GLU A 315 4.87 -38.26 6.30
N ALA A 316 3.73 -38.92 6.47
CA ALA A 316 2.47 -38.25 6.80
C ALA A 316 2.48 -37.57 8.18
N CYS A 317 3.09 -38.18 9.20
CA CYS A 317 3.24 -37.57 10.52
C CYS A 317 4.18 -36.35 10.47
N ARG A 318 5.29 -36.46 9.75
CA ARG A 318 6.21 -35.36 9.49
C ARG A 318 5.51 -34.19 8.77
N HIS A 319 4.75 -34.49 7.71
CA HIS A 319 4.00 -33.48 6.97
C HIS A 319 3.02 -32.74 7.87
N ASN A 320 2.26 -33.46 8.71
CA ASN A 320 1.33 -32.86 9.66
C ASN A 320 2.05 -31.97 10.70
N ALA A 321 3.21 -32.40 11.21
CA ALA A 321 4.02 -31.61 12.14
C ALA A 321 4.54 -30.31 11.51
N LEU A 322 5.07 -30.39 10.28
CA LEU A 322 5.54 -29.23 9.52
C LEU A 322 4.38 -28.29 9.15
N ALA A 323 3.21 -28.82 8.82
CA ALA A 323 2.02 -28.04 8.53
C ALA A 323 1.57 -27.21 9.75
N GLU A 324 1.64 -27.74 10.97
CA GLU A 324 1.33 -26.96 12.19
C GLU A 324 2.37 -25.86 12.44
N LEU A 325 3.63 -26.06 12.04
CA LEU A 325 4.63 -25.01 12.10
C LEU A 325 4.38 -23.90 11.06
N GLN A 326 4.01 -24.28 9.84
CA GLN A 326 3.60 -23.34 8.79
C GLN A 326 2.36 -22.55 9.23
N LYS A 327 1.38 -23.21 9.84
CA LYS A 327 0.18 -22.58 10.36
C LYS A 327 0.49 -21.52 11.42
N ARG A 328 1.41 -21.79 12.36
CA ARG A 328 1.90 -20.77 13.32
C ARG A 328 2.54 -19.56 12.62
N THR A 329 3.27 -19.80 11.53
CA THR A 329 3.88 -18.72 10.72
C THR A 329 2.79 -17.87 10.06
N ASP A 330 1.79 -18.50 9.47
CA ASP A 330 0.66 -17.83 8.82
C ASP A 330 -0.21 -17.07 9.83
N GLU A 331 -0.40 -17.63 11.02
CA GLU A 331 -1.08 -16.98 12.15
C GLU A 331 -0.32 -15.73 12.57
N LEU A 332 0.99 -15.83 12.83
CA LEU A 332 1.81 -14.67 13.18
C LEU A 332 1.78 -13.59 12.08
N LEU A 333 1.88 -13.97 10.81
CA LEU A 333 1.76 -13.02 9.69
C LEU A 333 0.41 -12.31 9.66
N LYS A 334 -0.67 -12.95 10.12
CA LYS A 334 -1.99 -12.32 10.22
C LYS A 334 -2.09 -11.41 11.44
N THR A 335 -1.49 -11.80 12.56
CA THR A 335 -1.64 -11.14 13.87
C THR A 335 -0.46 -10.26 14.28
N VAL A 336 0.57 -10.10 13.44
CA VAL A 336 1.79 -9.37 13.79
C VAL A 336 1.52 -7.97 14.34
N HIS A 337 0.49 -7.30 13.81
CA HIS A 337 0.07 -5.98 14.22
C HIS A 337 -0.38 -5.90 15.70
N HIS A 338 -0.88 -6.99 16.29
CA HIS A 338 -1.23 -7.04 17.71
C HIS A 338 -0.02 -6.94 18.66
N HIS A 339 1.20 -7.13 18.15
CA HIS A 339 2.40 -7.00 18.97
C HIS A 339 2.84 -5.54 19.18
N PHE A 340 2.32 -4.60 18.39
CA PHE A 340 2.81 -3.21 18.34
C PHE A 340 1.90 -2.20 19.04
N ASP A 341 0.85 -2.64 19.75
CA ASP A 341 -0.09 -1.78 20.51
C ASP A 341 -0.67 -0.63 19.66
N LEU A 342 -1.36 -1.00 18.56
CA LEU A 342 -1.84 -0.10 17.50
C LEU A 342 -3.30 0.32 17.63
#